data_AF-A0A7X3PMT9-F1
#
_entry.id   AF-A0A7X3PMT9-F1
#
_cell.length_a   1.000
_cell.length_b   1.000
_cell.length_c   1.000
_cell.angle_alpha   90.00
_cell.angle_beta   90.00
_cell.angle_gamma   90.00
#
_symmetry.space_group_name_H-M   'P 1'
#
loop_
_entity.id
_entity.type
_entity.pdbx_description
1 polymer ?
#
loop_
_entity_poly.entity_id
_entity_poly.type
_entity_poly.pdbx_seq_one_letter_code
_entity_poly.pdbx_strand_id
1 'polypeptide(L)' 'MADVVSLHVKLTEDTRHLLGAREFGLMKEGALVLNGARGDVLDINALRDALLSGHLGGAGLDVFPEEPLPSDDPI' A
#
# COMPACT_ATOMS: atom_id res chain seq x y z
N MET A 1 5.27 -0.74 17.39
CA MET A 1 5.03 -0.77 15.94
C MET A 1 4.28 -2.05 15.61
N ALA A 2 3.45 -2.04 14.57
CA ALA A 2 2.68 -3.20 14.14
C ALA A 2 3.48 -4.08 13.16
N ASP A 3 3.24 -5.39 13.19
CA ASP A 3 3.80 -6.34 12.20
C ASP A 3 2.98 -6.36 10.90
N VAL A 4 1.68 -6.09 11.01
CA VAL A 4 0.74 -6.06 9.88
C VAL A 4 -0.16 -4.85 10.02
N VAL A 5 -0.35 -4.11 8.93
CA VAL A 5 -1.32 -3.02 8.81
C VAL A 5 -2.34 -3.40 7.75
N SER A 6 -3.63 -3.39 8.09
CA SER A 6 -4.71 -3.70 7.17
C SER A 6 -5.71 -2.55 7.08
N LEU A 7 -5.99 -2.08 5.86
CA LEU A 7 -6.77 -0.88 5.61
C LEU A 7 -8.26 -1.21 5.43
N HIS A 8 -9.10 -0.54 6.23
CA HIS A 8 -10.56 -0.66 6.23
C HIS A 8 -11.22 0.73 6.31
N VAL A 9 -10.83 1.61 5.40
CA VAL A 9 -11.29 3.01 5.37
C VAL A 9 -12.06 3.30 4.09
N LYS A 10 -12.97 4.27 4.15
CA LYS A 10 -13.57 4.84 2.93
C LYS A 10 -12.52 5.66 2.21
N LEU A 11 -12.56 5.70 0.88
CA LEU A 11 -11.81 6.69 0.12
C LEU A 11 -12.52 8.05 0.23
N THR A 12 -11.86 9.01 0.85
CA THR A 12 -12.20 10.43 0.91
C THR A 12 -10.97 11.24 0.53
N GLU A 13 -11.10 12.57 0.48
CA GLU A 13 -9.94 13.46 0.31
C GLU A 13 -8.90 13.27 1.43
N ASP A 14 -9.35 13.07 2.68
CA ASP A 14 -8.45 12.90 3.84
C ASP A 14 -7.72 11.56 3.87
N THR A 15 -8.27 10.53 3.20
CA THR A 15 -7.67 9.19 3.18
C THR A 15 -7.04 8.85 1.84
N ARG A 16 -7.07 9.77 0.86
CA ARG A 16 -6.37 9.60 -0.40
C ARG A 16 -4.86 9.60 -0.11
N HIS A 17 -4.19 8.55 -0.56
CA HIS A 17 -2.78 8.27 -0.27
C HIS A 17 -2.46 8.32 1.24
N LEU A 18 -3.39 7.82 2.06
CA LEU A 18 -3.23 7.72 3.52
C LEU A 18 -1.94 7.01 3.92
N LEU A 19 -1.52 5.99 3.15
CA LEU A 19 -0.18 5.44 3.25
C LEU A 19 0.62 5.81 2.01
N GLY A 20 1.63 6.66 2.20
CA GLY A 20 2.66 6.95 1.22
C GLY A 20 4.07 6.68 1.76
N ALA A 21 5.08 7.22 1.09
CA ALA A 21 6.49 6.91 1.38
C ALA A 21 6.89 7.19 2.84
N ARG A 22 6.36 8.27 3.42
CA ARG A 22 6.61 8.63 4.82
C ARG A 22 6.03 7.56 5.76
N GLU A 23 4.78 7.18 5.55
CA GLU A 23 4.09 6.24 6.42
C GLU A 23 4.71 4.85 6.32
N PHE A 24 5.06 4.41 5.10
CA PHE A 24 5.79 3.16 4.91
C PHE A 24 7.14 3.18 5.63
N GLY A 25 7.92 4.26 5.55
CA GLY A 25 9.21 4.37 6.27
C GLY A 25 9.08 4.45 7.79
N LEU A 26 7.88 4.70 8.32
CA LEU A 26 7.58 4.64 9.75
C LEU A 26 7.08 3.25 10.20
N MET A 27 6.80 2.35 9.26
CA MET A 27 6.43 0.98 9.59
C MET A 27 7.64 0.21 10.13
N LYS A 28 7.34 -0.92 10.77
CA LYS A 28 8.38 -1.85 11.19
C LYS A 28 9.03 -2.45 9.93
N GLU A 29 10.36 -2.54 9.92
CA GLU A 29 11.07 -3.25 8.84
C GLU A 29 10.58 -4.71 8.75
N GLY A 30 10.27 -5.15 7.53
CA GLY A 30 9.67 -6.46 7.25
C GLY A 30 8.16 -6.54 7.52
N ALA A 31 7.49 -5.43 7.83
CA ALA A 31 6.04 -5.42 8.05
C ALA A 31 5.25 -5.70 6.76
N LEU A 32 4.00 -6.15 6.93
CA LEU A 32 3.07 -6.43 5.84
C LEU A 32 1.97 -5.38 5.75
N VAL A 33 1.55 -5.05 4.54
CA VAL A 33 0.40 -4.16 4.26
C VAL A 33 -0.69 -4.92 3.52
N LEU A 34 -1.94 -4.81 3.99
CA LEU A 34 -3.10 -5.42 3.32
C LEU A 34 -4.12 -4.34 2.95
N ASN A 35 -4.55 -4.28 1.70
CA ASN A 35 -5.60 -3.36 1.26
C ASN A 35 -6.68 -4.08 0.44
N GLY A 36 -7.85 -4.21 1.06
CA GLY A 36 -9.10 -4.59 0.40
C GLY A 36 -10.14 -3.46 0.40
N ALA A 37 -9.72 -2.22 0.65
CA ALA A 37 -10.62 -1.07 0.75
C ALA A 37 -10.78 -0.36 -0.61
N ARG A 38 -9.86 0.54 -0.97
CA ARG A 38 -9.79 1.22 -2.28
C ARG A 38 -8.33 1.44 -2.66
N GLY A 39 -7.99 1.35 -3.94
CA GLY A 39 -6.62 1.48 -4.42
C GLY A 39 -5.97 2.81 -4.03
N ASP A 40 -6.68 3.92 -4.27
CA ASP A 40 -6.23 5.30 -3.99
C ASP A 40 -5.96 5.63 -2.50
N VAL A 41 -6.22 4.71 -1.58
CA VAL A 41 -5.82 4.90 -0.17
C VAL A 41 -4.31 4.67 0.01
N LEU A 42 -3.67 3.97 -0.92
CA LEU A 42 -2.22 3.81 -0.98
C LEU A 42 -1.64 4.66 -2.11
N ASP A 43 -0.47 5.24 -1.90
CA ASP A 43 0.39 5.63 -3.01
C ASP A 43 1.09 4.38 -3.55
N ILE A 44 0.66 3.92 -4.73
CA ILE A 44 1.17 2.69 -5.37
C ILE A 44 2.67 2.79 -5.73
N ASN A 45 3.16 3.97 -6.10
CA ASN A 45 4.59 4.14 -6.40
C ASN A 45 5.41 4.01 -5.11
N ALA A 46 4.95 4.65 -4.03
CA ALA A 46 5.60 4.52 -2.74
C ALA A 46 5.56 3.09 -2.20
N LEU A 47 4.45 2.38 -2.41
CA LEU A 47 4.34 0.97 -2.03
C LEU A 47 5.36 0.11 -2.79
N ARG A 48 5.45 0.27 -4.12
CA ARG A 48 6.42 -0.42 -4.95
C ARG A 48 7.85 -0.16 -4.45
N ASP A 49 8.20 1.08 -4.19
CA ASP A 49 9.55 1.43 -3.77
C ASP A 49 9.86 0.86 -2.37
N ALA A 50 8.89 0.81 -1.46
CA ALA A 50 9.02 0.19 -0.14
C ALA A 50 9.18 -1.34 -0.21
N LEU A 51 8.54 -1.99 -1.19
CA LEU A 51 8.71 -3.43 -1.46
C LEU A 51 10.06 -3.72 -2.11
N LEU A 52 10.44 -2.96 -3.14
CA LEU A 52 11.72 -3.13 -3.85
C LEU A 52 12.93 -2.88 -2.96
N SER A 53 12.83 -1.94 -2.01
CA SER A 53 13.86 -1.70 -1.01
C SER A 53 13.94 -2.78 0.07
N GLY A 54 12.94 -3.66 0.18
CA GLY A 54 12.84 -4.67 1.23
C GLY A 54 12.41 -4.12 2.60
N HIS A 55 12.05 -2.83 2.68
CA HIS A 55 11.55 -2.27 3.94
C HIS A 55 10.22 -2.91 4.35
N LEU A 56 9.32 -3.13 3.40
CA LEU A 56 8.14 -3.98 3.60
C LEU A 56 8.47 -5.42 3.26
N GLY A 57 7.98 -6.34 4.08
CA GLY A 57 8.10 -7.78 3.83
C GLY A 57 7.15 -8.30 2.77
N GLY A 58 6.13 -7.52 2.40
CA GLY A 58 5.14 -7.87 1.39
C GLY A 58 3.87 -7.03 1.46
N ALA A 59 3.04 -7.15 0.42
CA ALA A 59 1.73 -6.53 0.36
C ALA A 59 0.69 -7.52 -0.19
N GLY A 60 -0.54 -7.43 0.32
CA GLY A 60 -1.70 -8.14 -0.21
C GLY A 60 -2.76 -7.12 -0.66
N LEU A 61 -3.03 -7.06 -1.96
CA LEU A 61 -3.90 -6.06 -2.58
C LEU A 61 -5.03 -6.76 -3.33
N ASP A 62 -6.27 -6.32 -3.09
CA ASP A 62 -7.46 -6.74 -3.86
C ASP A 62 -7.98 -5.61 -4.77
N VAL A 63 -7.46 -4.38 -4.58
CA VAL A 63 -7.96 -3.15 -5.21
C VAL A 63 -6.81 -2.27 -5.69
N PHE A 64 -6.99 -1.61 -6.83
CA PHE A 64 -5.98 -0.75 -7.46
C PHE A 64 -6.58 0.61 -7.88
N PRO A 65 -5.77 1.67 -8.06
CA PRO A 65 -6.26 2.97 -8.52
C PRO A 65 -6.94 2.92 -9.89
N GLU A 66 -6.37 2.10 -10.79
CA GLU A 66 -6.93 1.80 -12.10
C GLU A 66 -7.23 0.30 -12.17
N GLU A 67 -8.47 -0.02 -12.59
CA GLU A 67 -8.93 -1.39 -12.75
C GLU A 67 -9.55 -1.58 -14.15
N PRO A 68 -9.22 -2.67 -14.86
CA PRO A 68 -8.39 -3.80 -14.43
C PRO A 68 -6.89 -3.46 -14.38
N LEU A 69 -6.16 -4.10 -13.47
CA LEU A 69 -4.70 -3.99 -13.44
C LEU A 69 -4.12 -4.58 -14.74
N PRO A 70 -3.26 -3.84 -15.46
CA PRO A 70 -2.57 -4.37 -16.62
C PRO A 70 -1.75 -5.62 -16.28
N SER A 71 -1.69 -6.59 -17.19
CA SER A 71 -0.97 -7.85 -16.96
C SER A 71 0.55 -7.69 -16.84
N ASP A 72 1.08 -6.55 -17.30
CA ASP A 72 2.48 -6.17 -17.25
C ASP A 72 2.77 -5.14 -16.14
N ASP A 73 1.83 -4.89 -15.23
CA ASP A 73 2.08 -4.07 -14.05
C ASP A 73 3.18 -4.72 -13.18
N PRO A 74 4.15 -3.93 -12.69
CA PRO A 74 5.28 -4.46 -11.93
C PRO A 74 4.95 -4.86 -10.47
N ILE A 75 3.72 -4.65 -9.98
CA ILE A 75 3.25 -5.11 -8.66
C ILE A 75 2.38 -6.36 -8.84
#